data_AF-A0A559M9Q6-F1
#
_entry.id   AF-A0A559M9Q6-F1
#
_cell.length_a   1.000
_cell.length_b   1.000
_cell.length_c   1.000
_cell.angle_alpha   90.00
_cell.angle_beta   90.00
_cell.angle_gamma   90.00
#
_symmetry.space_group_name_H-M   'P 1'
#
loop_
_entity.id
_entity.type
_entity.pdbx_description
1 polymer ?
#
loop_
_entity_poly.entity_id
_entity_poly.type
_entity_poly.pdbx_seq_one_letter_code
_entity_poly.pdbx_strand_id
1 'polypeptide(L)'
;MGLTGQDIAKHNSRESCWVIVHGKAYDVTEFLPEHPGGPKIILKYAGRDATEEFEPIHPPDTLDKYLDKSKHLGEVDMSTVEKEEEEESPEEAERQDRIARMPILEQCYNLMDFEAVARNVMKKTAWAYYSSGADDEITMRENHSAFHKIWFRPRVLVDVEKIDFSTTMLGTKVDIPFYVTATALGKLGHPEGEVMIPTLASCSFDEIMDAAEGDQVQWMQLYVNKDREITKKIVQHAESRGCKGLFITVDAPQLGRREKDMRSKFTDVGSNVQGGAATDNSQGAARAISSFIDPGLSWKDIPWFQSITKMPIILKGVQRVEDVIRAVEAGVQGVVLSNHGGRQLDFARSGVEVLAEVMPVLRERNWEDRIEIYVDGGVRRATDIIKALVFGGQGCG
;
A
#
# COMPACT_ATOMS: atom_id res chain seq x y z
N MET A 1 11.65 -1.90 -39.31
CA MET A 1 10.53 -2.85 -39.34
C MET A 1 10.27 -3.23 -37.91
N GLY A 2 9.09 -2.88 -37.38
CA GLY A 2 8.69 -3.27 -36.03
C GLY A 2 8.38 -4.77 -35.97
N LEU A 3 8.32 -5.31 -34.77
CA LEU A 3 7.87 -6.68 -34.53
C LEU A 3 6.38 -6.78 -34.87
N THR A 4 5.91 -7.94 -35.33
CA THR A 4 4.48 -8.19 -35.54
C THR A 4 3.91 -8.99 -34.39
N GLY A 5 2.58 -8.96 -34.19
CA GLY A 5 1.89 -9.83 -33.22
C GLY A 5 2.19 -11.31 -33.46
N GLN A 6 2.33 -11.72 -34.73
CA GLN A 6 2.73 -13.09 -35.09
C GLN A 6 4.17 -13.43 -34.68
N ASP A 7 5.07 -12.45 -34.67
CA ASP A 7 6.43 -12.66 -34.16
C ASP A 7 6.41 -12.87 -32.65
N ILE A 8 5.62 -12.08 -31.92
CA ILE A 8 5.50 -12.22 -30.47
C ILE A 8 4.82 -13.54 -30.09
N ALA A 9 3.75 -13.93 -30.81
CA ALA A 9 2.98 -15.15 -30.56
C ALA A 9 3.79 -16.46 -30.64
N LYS A 10 4.96 -16.44 -31.29
CA LYS A 10 5.90 -17.58 -31.33
C LYS A 10 6.56 -17.86 -29.98
N HIS A 11 6.59 -16.87 -29.10
CA HIS A 11 7.26 -16.90 -27.80
C HIS A 11 6.23 -16.99 -26.66
N ASN A 12 5.48 -18.10 -26.65
CA ASN A 12 4.33 -18.34 -25.77
C ASN A 12 4.54 -19.47 -24.75
N SER A 13 5.79 -19.84 -24.45
CA SER A 13 6.12 -20.95 -23.55
C SER A 13 7.07 -20.52 -22.43
N ARG A 14 7.34 -21.41 -21.47
CA ARG A 14 8.27 -21.12 -20.37
C ARG A 14 9.72 -20.99 -20.84
N GLU A 15 10.08 -21.70 -21.89
CA GLU A 15 11.41 -21.73 -22.50
C GLU A 15 11.62 -20.56 -23.47
N SER A 16 10.53 -19.91 -23.88
CA SER A 16 10.56 -18.71 -24.73
C SER A 16 9.29 -17.88 -24.50
N CYS A 17 9.41 -16.82 -23.71
CA CYS A 17 8.29 -16.01 -23.23
C CYS A 17 8.52 -14.53 -23.55
N TRP A 18 7.81 -14.03 -24.55
CA TRP A 18 7.76 -12.59 -24.84
C TRP A 18 6.38 -12.04 -24.52
N VAL A 19 6.31 -10.79 -24.06
CA VAL A 19 5.04 -10.10 -23.76
C VAL A 19 5.05 -8.72 -24.39
N ILE A 20 3.87 -8.23 -24.74
CA ILE A 20 3.67 -6.84 -25.18
C ILE A 20 3.17 -6.04 -23.98
N VAL A 21 3.81 -4.90 -23.71
CA VAL A 21 3.38 -3.93 -22.70
C VAL A 21 3.49 -2.53 -23.31
N HIS A 22 2.39 -1.77 -23.31
CA HIS A 22 2.30 -0.44 -23.91
C HIS A 22 2.83 -0.38 -25.35
N GLY A 23 2.52 -1.40 -26.17
CA GLY A 23 2.92 -1.47 -27.58
C GLY A 23 4.38 -1.84 -27.85
N LYS A 24 5.14 -2.22 -26.81
CA LYS A 24 6.53 -2.67 -26.93
C LYS A 24 6.68 -4.13 -26.49
N ALA A 25 7.55 -4.87 -27.16
CA ALA A 25 7.85 -6.26 -26.85
C ALA A 25 9.03 -6.41 -25.90
N TYR A 26 8.91 -7.33 -24.96
CA TYR A 26 9.91 -7.62 -23.95
C TYR A 26 10.17 -9.12 -23.84
N ASP A 27 11.45 -9.52 -23.83
CA ASP A 27 11.86 -10.89 -23.52
C ASP A 27 11.96 -11.08 -22.00
N VAL A 28 10.96 -11.75 -21.43
CA VAL A 28 10.86 -12.00 -19.99
C VAL A 28 11.20 -13.44 -19.62
N THR A 29 11.73 -14.24 -20.57
CA THR A 29 12.01 -15.67 -20.40
C THR A 29 12.87 -15.96 -19.17
N GLU A 30 14.00 -15.26 -19.05
CA GLU A 30 14.95 -15.43 -17.94
C GLU A 30 14.45 -14.78 -16.65
N PHE A 31 13.52 -13.83 -16.74
CA PHE A 31 12.93 -13.12 -15.61
C PHE A 31 11.77 -13.87 -14.96
N LEU A 32 11.14 -14.82 -15.67
CA LEU A 32 10.04 -15.66 -15.15
C LEU A 32 10.25 -16.20 -13.71
N PRO A 33 11.39 -16.84 -13.37
CA PRO A 33 11.61 -17.35 -12.02
C PRO A 33 11.84 -16.25 -10.97
N GLU A 34 12.25 -15.06 -11.40
CA GLU A 34 12.54 -13.91 -10.54
C GLU A 34 11.32 -13.04 -10.30
N HIS A 35 10.29 -13.16 -11.15
CA HIS A 35 9.08 -12.35 -11.04
C HIS A 35 8.42 -12.53 -9.66
N PRO A 36 8.29 -11.46 -8.87
CA PRO A 36 7.79 -11.57 -7.49
C PRO A 36 6.34 -12.07 -7.39
N GLY A 37 5.49 -11.80 -8.41
CA GLY A 37 4.14 -12.35 -8.52
C GLY A 37 4.09 -13.84 -8.92
N GLY A 38 5.23 -14.44 -9.22
CA GLY A 38 5.41 -15.80 -9.73
C GLY A 38 5.36 -15.88 -11.25
N PRO A 39 5.93 -16.93 -11.87
CA PRO A 39 6.01 -17.07 -13.33
C PRO A 39 4.65 -17.27 -14.00
N LYS A 40 3.67 -17.85 -13.30
CA LYS A 40 2.38 -18.25 -13.90
C LYS A 40 1.56 -17.06 -14.42
N ILE A 41 1.61 -15.91 -13.74
CA ILE A 41 0.83 -14.74 -14.15
C ILE A 41 1.36 -14.15 -15.46
N ILE A 42 2.70 -14.17 -15.65
CA ILE A 42 3.32 -13.75 -16.91
C ILE A 42 2.99 -14.77 -18.01
N LEU A 43 3.09 -16.07 -17.70
CA LEU A 43 2.83 -17.14 -18.67
C LEU A 43 1.39 -17.14 -19.21
N LYS A 44 0.41 -16.61 -18.47
CA LYS A 44 -0.98 -16.39 -18.95
C LYS A 44 -1.01 -15.48 -20.19
N TYR A 45 -0.05 -14.56 -20.31
CA TYR A 45 0.07 -13.59 -21.40
C TYR A 45 1.30 -13.85 -22.29
N ALA A 46 1.94 -15.02 -22.19
CA ALA A 46 3.08 -15.35 -23.04
C ALA A 46 2.67 -15.31 -24.51
N GLY A 47 3.42 -14.56 -25.31
CA GLY A 47 3.14 -14.31 -26.72
C GLY A 47 2.01 -13.31 -27.00
N ARG A 48 1.52 -12.58 -25.98
CA ARG A 48 0.31 -11.74 -26.06
C ARG A 48 0.55 -10.34 -25.49
N ASP A 49 -0.46 -9.47 -25.64
CA ASP A 49 -0.52 -8.19 -24.96
C ASP A 49 -0.97 -8.37 -23.50
N ALA A 50 -0.14 -7.89 -22.58
CA ALA A 50 -0.33 -7.97 -21.15
C ALA A 50 -0.61 -6.59 -20.52
N THR A 51 -0.77 -5.54 -21.34
CA THR A 51 -0.85 -4.14 -20.87
C THR A 51 -1.93 -3.94 -19.81
N GLU A 52 -3.14 -4.48 -20.03
CA GLU A 52 -4.29 -4.29 -19.14
C GLU A 52 -4.11 -4.94 -17.76
N GLU A 53 -3.34 -6.03 -17.65
CA GLU A 53 -3.01 -6.66 -16.37
C GLU A 53 -1.74 -6.11 -15.74
N PHE A 54 -0.81 -5.59 -16.55
CA PHE A 54 0.45 -5.03 -16.08
C PHE A 54 0.25 -3.67 -15.41
N GLU A 55 -0.49 -2.78 -16.06
CA GLU A 55 -0.64 -1.37 -15.69
C GLU A 55 -1.23 -1.14 -14.29
N PRO A 56 -2.24 -1.90 -13.81
CA PRO A 56 -2.81 -1.69 -12.49
C PRO A 56 -1.87 -2.06 -11.34
N ILE A 57 -0.80 -2.79 -11.63
CA ILE A 57 0.08 -3.40 -10.63
C ILE A 57 1.45 -2.73 -10.60
N HIS A 58 1.96 -2.27 -11.75
CA HIS A 58 3.34 -1.83 -11.89
C HIS A 58 3.43 -0.34 -12.25
N PRO A 59 4.36 0.41 -11.62
CA PRO A 59 4.77 1.73 -12.11
C PRO A 59 5.17 1.70 -13.59
N PRO A 60 4.91 2.78 -14.34
CA PRO A 60 5.19 2.82 -15.78
C PRO A 60 6.69 2.65 -16.11
N ASP A 61 7.58 2.98 -15.17
CA ASP A 61 9.04 2.87 -15.33
C ASP A 61 9.63 1.53 -14.85
N THR A 62 8.79 0.56 -14.48
CA THR A 62 9.22 -0.75 -13.93
C THR A 62 10.13 -1.50 -14.90
N LEU A 63 9.74 -1.64 -16.17
CA LEU A 63 10.52 -2.40 -17.15
C LEU A 63 11.85 -1.71 -17.49
N ASP A 64 11.90 -0.39 -17.46
CA ASP A 64 13.14 0.37 -17.69
C ASP A 64 14.12 0.27 -16.50
N LYS A 65 13.59 0.13 -15.29
CA LYS A 65 14.38 0.03 -14.05
C LYS A 65 14.92 -1.37 -13.78
N TYR A 66 14.09 -2.40 -14.01
CA TYR A 66 14.36 -3.75 -13.51
C TYR A 66 14.69 -4.77 -14.60
N LEU A 67 14.32 -4.50 -15.86
CA LEU A 67 14.62 -5.41 -16.97
C LEU A 67 15.80 -4.88 -17.78
N ASP A 68 16.80 -5.73 -18.02
CA ASP A 68 18.00 -5.36 -18.78
C ASP A 68 17.62 -4.83 -20.18
N LYS A 69 18.31 -3.78 -20.64
CA LYS A 69 18.02 -3.13 -21.92
C LYS A 69 18.10 -4.08 -23.11
N SER A 70 18.91 -5.14 -23.05
CA SER A 70 18.99 -6.16 -24.10
C SER A 70 17.70 -6.96 -24.28
N LYS A 71 16.81 -6.95 -23.28
CA LYS A 71 15.50 -7.62 -23.31
C LYS A 71 14.37 -6.74 -23.84
N HIS A 72 14.65 -5.48 -24.16
CA HIS A 72 13.70 -4.56 -24.78
C HIS A 72 13.77 -4.74 -26.29
N LEU A 73 12.86 -5.53 -26.86
CA LEU A 73 12.94 -6.00 -28.25
C LEU A 73 12.48 -4.93 -29.26
N GLY A 74 11.66 -3.96 -28.82
CA GLY A 74 11.25 -2.79 -29.60
C GLY A 74 9.74 -2.68 -29.78
N GLU A 75 9.32 -1.79 -30.69
CA GLU A 75 7.91 -1.53 -30.99
C GLU A 75 7.25 -2.68 -31.75
N VAL A 76 5.97 -2.92 -31.42
CA VAL A 76 5.12 -3.91 -32.06
C VAL A 76 4.05 -3.21 -32.90
N ASP A 77 3.79 -3.71 -34.10
CA ASP A 77 2.63 -3.29 -34.89
C ASP A 77 1.34 -3.84 -34.25
N MET A 78 0.71 -3.01 -33.42
CA MET A 78 -0.51 -3.37 -32.68
C MET A 78 -1.71 -3.70 -33.59
N SER A 79 -1.68 -3.35 -34.88
CA SER A 79 -2.73 -3.76 -35.82
C SER A 79 -2.67 -5.25 -36.17
N THR A 80 -1.52 -5.89 -35.91
CA THR A 80 -1.26 -7.31 -36.18
C THR A 80 -1.40 -8.21 -34.94
N VAL A 81 -1.69 -7.62 -33.78
CA VAL A 81 -1.90 -8.35 -32.53
C VAL A 81 -3.34 -8.87 -32.50
N GLU A 82 -3.50 -10.19 -32.36
CA GLU A 82 -4.80 -10.79 -32.15
C GLU A 82 -5.37 -10.29 -30.82
N LYS A 83 -6.46 -9.53 -30.88
CA LYS A 83 -7.25 -9.18 -29.70
C LYS A 83 -8.18 -10.36 -29.43
N GLU A 84 -8.06 -10.98 -28.26
CA GLU A 84 -9.13 -11.85 -27.78
C GLU A 84 -10.36 -10.96 -27.57
N GLU A 85 -11.45 -11.23 -28.30
CA GLU A 85 -12.75 -10.67 -27.95
C GLU A 85 -13.13 -11.30 -26.61
N GLU A 86 -12.83 -10.62 -25.50
CA GLU A 86 -13.39 -11.01 -24.21
C GLU A 86 -14.91 -10.82 -24.31
N GLU A 87 -15.65 -11.92 -24.41
CA GLU A 87 -17.09 -11.90 -24.19
C GLU A 87 -17.33 -11.32 -22.79
N GLU A 88 -17.92 -10.12 -22.74
CA GLU A 88 -18.19 -9.42 -21.49
C GLU A 88 -19.09 -10.30 -20.63
N SER A 89 -18.54 -10.85 -19.55
CA SER A 89 -19.27 -11.79 -18.71
C SER A 89 -20.52 -11.11 -18.13
N PRO A 90 -21.63 -11.86 -17.89
CA PRO A 90 -22.81 -11.28 -17.26
C PRO A 90 -22.50 -10.54 -15.94
N GLU A 91 -21.50 -11.02 -15.20
CA GLU A 91 -21.03 -10.38 -13.98
C GLU A 91 -20.39 -9.00 -14.22
N GLU A 92 -19.61 -8.86 -15.29
CA GLU A 92 -18.99 -7.59 -15.66
C GLU A 92 -20.03 -6.60 -16.18
N ALA A 93 -20.98 -7.05 -16.99
CA ALA A 93 -22.10 -6.21 -17.44
C ALA A 93 -22.93 -5.67 -16.25
N GLU A 94 -23.23 -6.51 -15.25
CA GLU A 94 -23.88 -6.06 -14.02
C GLU A 94 -23.02 -5.08 -13.22
N ARG A 95 -21.68 -5.25 -13.22
CA ARG A 95 -20.76 -4.31 -12.55
C ARG A 95 -20.78 -2.95 -13.24
N GLN A 96 -20.77 -2.91 -14.57
CA GLN A 96 -20.87 -1.67 -15.35
C GLN A 96 -22.22 -0.96 -15.10
N ASP A 97 -23.32 -1.70 -14.99
CA ASP A 97 -24.61 -1.12 -14.60
C ASP A 97 -24.57 -0.52 -13.18
N ARG A 98 -23.90 -1.19 -12.22
CA ARG A 98 -23.69 -0.63 -10.86
C ARG A 98 -22.82 0.62 -10.87
N ILE A 99 -21.79 0.69 -11.71
CA ILE A 99 -20.95 1.89 -11.90
C ILE A 99 -21.80 3.04 -12.42
N ALA A 100 -22.62 2.80 -13.45
CA ALA A 100 -23.48 3.82 -14.03
C ALA A 100 -24.54 4.36 -13.05
N ARG A 101 -24.86 3.58 -12.00
CA ARG A 101 -25.86 3.92 -10.97
C ARG A 101 -25.24 4.25 -9.61
N MET A 102 -23.95 4.56 -9.55
CA MET A 102 -23.34 5.00 -8.29
C MET A 102 -24.10 6.20 -7.72
N PRO A 103 -24.24 6.29 -6.39
CA PRO A 103 -24.81 7.47 -5.76
C PRO A 103 -23.93 8.69 -6.08
N ILE A 104 -24.55 9.86 -6.17
CA ILE A 104 -23.80 11.12 -6.27
C ILE A 104 -23.00 11.34 -4.98
N LEU A 105 -21.89 12.07 -5.07
CA LEU A 105 -20.96 12.25 -3.96
C LEU A 105 -21.64 12.83 -2.71
N GLU A 106 -22.58 13.77 -2.90
CA GLU A 106 -23.33 14.42 -1.82
C GLU A 106 -24.27 13.47 -1.05
N GLN A 107 -24.51 12.26 -1.57
CA GLN A 107 -25.29 11.22 -0.89
C GLN A 107 -24.42 10.27 -0.04
N CYS A 108 -23.09 10.37 -0.14
CA CYS A 108 -22.16 9.66 0.74
C CYS A 108 -21.95 10.47 2.02
N TYR A 109 -22.73 10.18 3.07
CA TYR A 109 -22.71 10.92 4.33
C TYR A 109 -21.53 10.56 5.23
N ASN A 110 -20.89 9.42 5.02
CA ASN A 110 -19.77 8.95 5.83
C ASN A 110 -18.84 7.97 5.11
N LEU A 111 -17.69 7.66 5.72
CA LEU A 111 -16.66 6.79 5.13
C LEU A 111 -17.15 5.36 4.82
N MET A 112 -18.15 4.85 5.53
CA MET A 112 -18.68 3.50 5.28
C MET A 112 -19.57 3.46 4.03
N ASP A 113 -20.12 4.60 3.59
CA ASP A 113 -20.90 4.66 2.36
C ASP A 113 -19.99 4.44 1.14
N PHE A 114 -18.79 5.03 1.16
CA PHE A 114 -17.75 4.76 0.14
C PHE A 114 -17.32 3.29 0.13
N GLU A 115 -17.13 2.68 1.30
CA GLU A 115 -16.80 1.25 1.41
C GLU A 115 -17.91 0.37 0.81
N ALA A 116 -19.18 0.70 1.07
CA ALA A 116 -20.33 -0.01 0.52
C ALA A 116 -20.43 0.15 -1.01
N VAL A 117 -20.21 1.36 -1.54
CA VAL A 117 -20.18 1.60 -3.00
C VAL A 117 -19.03 0.82 -3.63
N ALA A 118 -17.80 0.95 -3.10
CA ALA A 118 -16.61 0.29 -3.60
C ALA A 118 -16.78 -1.23 -3.69
N ARG A 119 -17.35 -1.86 -2.65
CA ARG A 119 -17.65 -3.30 -2.64
C ARG A 119 -18.49 -3.77 -3.82
N ASN A 120 -19.40 -2.93 -4.30
CA ASN A 120 -20.33 -3.27 -5.39
C ASN A 120 -19.75 -2.98 -6.77
N VAL A 121 -18.86 -2.00 -6.91
CA VAL A 121 -18.37 -1.55 -8.22
C VAL A 121 -16.96 -2.02 -8.56
N MET A 122 -16.15 -2.38 -7.57
CA MET A 122 -14.79 -2.88 -7.80
C MET A 122 -14.78 -4.30 -8.39
N LYS A 123 -13.73 -4.61 -9.15
CA LYS A 123 -13.42 -6.00 -9.51
C LYS A 123 -13.22 -6.83 -8.23
N LYS A 124 -13.67 -8.10 -8.22
CA LYS A 124 -13.59 -8.99 -7.04
C LYS A 124 -12.17 -9.11 -6.48
N THR A 125 -11.17 -9.21 -7.35
CA THR A 125 -9.74 -9.30 -6.97
C THR A 125 -9.26 -8.03 -6.29
N ALA A 126 -9.59 -6.86 -6.85
CA ALA A 126 -9.25 -5.56 -6.28
C ALA A 126 -9.93 -5.34 -4.91
N TRP A 127 -11.23 -5.64 -4.80
CA TRP A 127 -11.94 -5.58 -3.53
C TRP A 127 -11.32 -6.53 -2.49
N ALA A 128 -11.04 -7.78 -2.87
CA ALA A 128 -10.40 -8.74 -1.98
C ALA A 128 -9.01 -8.27 -1.52
N TYR A 129 -8.25 -7.58 -2.36
CA TYR A 129 -6.95 -7.02 -1.99
C TYR A 129 -7.07 -5.89 -0.94
N TYR A 130 -7.99 -4.93 -1.13
CA TYR A 130 -8.18 -3.83 -0.19
C TYR A 130 -8.90 -4.24 1.10
N SER A 131 -9.94 -5.06 1.01
CA SER A 131 -10.83 -5.37 2.14
C SER A 131 -10.36 -6.55 3.01
N SER A 132 -9.17 -7.08 2.76
CA SER A 132 -8.66 -8.25 3.48
C SER A 132 -7.75 -7.88 4.64
N GLY A 133 -7.93 -8.59 5.76
CA GLY A 133 -6.98 -8.69 6.87
C GLY A 133 -6.20 -10.01 6.82
N ALA A 134 -5.29 -10.19 7.78
CA ALA A 134 -4.59 -11.46 7.98
C ALA A 134 -5.47 -12.48 8.69
N ASP A 135 -5.30 -13.75 8.32
CA ASP A 135 -5.92 -14.92 8.93
C ASP A 135 -7.44 -14.75 9.13
N ASP A 136 -7.92 -14.68 10.38
CA ASP A 136 -9.35 -14.57 10.72
C ASP A 136 -9.85 -13.11 10.73
N GLU A 137 -8.98 -12.16 10.42
CA GLU A 137 -9.18 -10.71 10.40
C GLU A 137 -9.69 -10.16 11.75
N ILE A 138 -9.31 -10.79 12.87
CA ILE A 138 -9.74 -10.39 14.22
C ILE A 138 -9.19 -9.01 14.55
N THR A 139 -7.88 -8.81 14.39
CA THR A 139 -7.21 -7.51 14.61
C THR A 139 -7.78 -6.42 13.73
N MET A 140 -8.09 -6.71 12.46
CA MET A 140 -8.67 -5.73 11.54
C MET A 140 -10.00 -5.16 12.08
N ARG A 141 -10.86 -6.01 12.63
CA ARG A 141 -12.14 -5.60 13.24
C ARG A 141 -11.96 -4.99 14.63
N GLU A 142 -11.02 -5.51 15.41
CA GLU A 142 -10.71 -5.01 16.75
C GLU A 142 -10.16 -3.58 16.70
N ASN A 143 -9.36 -3.25 15.69
CA ASN A 143 -8.85 -1.89 15.48
C ASN A 143 -9.97 -0.84 15.55
N HIS A 144 -11.09 -1.10 14.88
CA HIS A 144 -12.27 -0.24 14.94
C HIS A 144 -13.05 -0.40 16.24
N SER A 145 -13.32 -1.64 16.66
CA SER A 145 -14.15 -1.94 17.83
C SER A 145 -13.59 -1.39 19.14
N ALA A 146 -12.26 -1.29 19.26
CA ALA A 146 -11.59 -0.71 20.41
C ALA A 146 -12.00 0.75 20.68
N PHE A 147 -12.27 1.54 19.65
CA PHE A 147 -12.76 2.92 19.81
C PHE A 147 -14.12 2.98 20.51
N HIS A 148 -14.94 1.93 20.43
CA HIS A 148 -16.25 1.88 21.10
C HIS A 148 -16.15 1.62 22.61
N LYS A 149 -14.98 1.22 23.12
CA LYS A 149 -14.70 1.07 24.55
C LYS A 149 -14.45 2.42 25.24
N ILE A 150 -14.22 3.48 24.45
CA ILE A 150 -13.86 4.82 24.94
C ILE A 150 -15.06 5.76 24.81
N TRP A 151 -15.46 6.35 25.94
CA TRP A 151 -16.58 7.27 26.04
C TRP A 151 -16.11 8.69 26.35
N PHE A 152 -16.76 9.69 25.75
CA PHE A 152 -16.49 11.09 26.05
C PHE A 152 -17.14 11.52 27.35
N ARG A 153 -16.48 12.45 28.04
CA ARG A 153 -17.03 13.25 29.14
C ARG A 153 -17.06 14.71 28.68
N PRO A 154 -18.03 15.11 27.83
CA PRO A 154 -18.04 16.44 27.25
C PRO A 154 -18.19 17.50 28.34
N ARG A 155 -17.48 18.62 28.18
CA ARG A 155 -17.72 19.81 29.00
C ARG A 155 -18.94 20.53 28.44
N VAL A 156 -19.76 21.08 29.34
CA VAL A 156 -20.92 21.90 28.99
C VAL A 156 -20.64 23.37 29.35
N LEU A 157 -21.39 24.31 28.76
CA LEU A 157 -21.22 25.76 28.97
C LEU A 157 -19.80 26.27 28.65
N VAL A 158 -19.15 25.68 27.64
CA VAL A 158 -17.91 26.16 27.04
C VAL A 158 -18.26 26.86 25.73
N ASP A 159 -17.72 28.06 25.50
CA ASP A 159 -17.86 28.75 24.23
C ASP A 159 -17.10 27.98 23.14
N VAL A 160 -17.84 27.53 22.13
CA VAL A 160 -17.35 26.75 20.98
C VAL A 160 -17.74 27.42 19.67
N GLU A 161 -18.00 28.74 19.67
CA GLU A 161 -18.31 29.51 18.45
C GLU A 161 -17.16 29.43 17.43
N LYS A 162 -15.91 29.36 17.92
CA LYS A 162 -14.71 29.24 17.10
C LYS A 162 -13.94 27.99 17.49
N ILE A 163 -13.72 27.11 16.53
CA ILE A 163 -12.96 25.87 16.67
C ILE A 163 -11.83 25.89 15.64
N ASP A 164 -10.63 25.52 16.07
CA ASP A 164 -9.47 25.31 15.20
C ASP A 164 -9.07 23.83 15.27
N PHE A 165 -9.03 23.17 14.11
CA PHE A 165 -8.61 21.77 13.98
C PHE A 165 -7.14 21.64 13.58
N SER A 166 -6.48 22.74 13.26
CA SER A 166 -5.10 22.72 12.79
C SER A 166 -4.15 22.26 13.90
N THR A 167 -3.08 21.60 13.50
CA THR A 167 -2.02 21.12 14.39
C THR A 167 -0.68 21.18 13.67
N THR A 168 0.36 20.62 14.29
CA THR A 168 1.68 20.42 13.67
C THR A 168 2.01 18.94 13.67
N MET A 169 2.48 18.41 12.55
CA MET A 169 2.96 17.03 12.43
C MET A 169 4.36 17.07 11.83
N LEU A 170 5.35 16.50 12.51
CA LEU A 170 6.76 16.47 12.09
C LEU A 170 7.31 17.88 11.77
N GLY A 171 6.95 18.85 12.61
CA GLY A 171 7.34 20.25 12.44
C GLY A 171 6.63 21.00 11.31
N THR A 172 5.66 20.40 10.63
CA THR A 172 4.88 21.03 9.56
C THR A 172 3.46 21.33 10.03
N LYS A 173 2.97 22.55 9.82
CA LYS A 173 1.58 22.89 10.11
C LYS A 173 0.65 22.12 9.17
N VAL A 174 -0.42 21.55 9.71
CA VAL A 174 -1.46 20.84 8.96
C VAL A 174 -2.83 21.34 9.40
N ASP A 175 -3.79 21.37 8.48
CA ASP A 175 -5.13 21.93 8.73
C ASP A 175 -6.03 21.01 9.57
N ILE A 176 -5.71 19.72 9.58
CA ILE A 176 -6.51 18.66 10.18
C ILE A 176 -5.61 17.62 10.85
N PRO A 177 -6.07 16.99 11.95
CA PRO A 177 -5.24 16.07 12.73
C PRO A 177 -5.31 14.63 12.20
N PHE A 178 -5.41 14.45 10.89
CA PHE A 178 -5.34 13.15 10.23
C PHE A 178 -4.56 13.23 8.91
N TYR A 179 -4.12 12.07 8.43
CA TYR A 179 -3.40 11.92 7.17
C TYR A 179 -3.90 10.68 6.43
N VAL A 180 -3.66 10.63 5.12
CA VAL A 180 -3.87 9.40 4.33
C VAL A 180 -2.65 8.51 4.53
N THR A 181 -2.83 7.31 5.09
CA THR A 181 -1.73 6.33 5.27
C THR A 181 -1.32 5.65 3.96
N ALA A 182 -0.15 5.04 3.95
CA ALA A 182 0.43 4.45 2.75
C ALA A 182 -0.31 3.17 2.34
N THR A 183 -0.88 3.17 1.14
CA THR A 183 -1.55 2.01 0.53
C THR A 183 -1.03 1.76 -0.87
N ALA A 184 -0.45 0.58 -1.10
CA ALA A 184 0.03 0.15 -2.41
C ALA A 184 -1.10 -0.29 -3.34
N LEU A 185 -0.83 -0.27 -4.66
CA LEU A 185 -1.72 -0.71 -5.73
C LEU A 185 -3.01 0.11 -5.85
N GLY A 186 -2.91 1.43 -5.82
CA GLY A 186 -4.02 2.36 -6.01
C GLY A 186 -4.76 2.16 -7.34
N LYS A 187 -4.05 1.77 -8.40
CA LYS A 187 -4.63 1.51 -9.72
C LYS A 187 -5.61 0.33 -9.78
N LEU A 188 -5.64 -0.53 -8.77
CA LEU A 188 -6.68 -1.55 -8.65
C LEU A 188 -8.07 -0.96 -8.37
N GLY A 189 -8.14 0.20 -7.72
CA GLY A 189 -9.38 0.89 -7.36
C GLY A 189 -9.72 2.06 -8.28
N HIS A 190 -8.72 2.75 -8.82
CA HIS A 190 -8.92 3.90 -9.69
C HIS A 190 -7.74 4.08 -10.66
N PRO A 191 -7.95 4.29 -11.97
CA PRO A 191 -6.87 4.37 -12.95
C PRO A 191 -5.75 5.39 -12.65
N GLU A 192 -6.08 6.48 -11.95
CA GLU A 192 -5.09 7.50 -11.54
C GLU A 192 -4.17 7.06 -10.40
N GLY A 193 -4.54 6.02 -9.65
CA GLY A 193 -3.65 5.41 -8.65
C GLY A 193 -3.50 6.16 -7.34
N GLU A 194 -2.27 6.24 -6.83
CA GLU A 194 -1.93 6.66 -5.48
C GLU A 194 -2.04 8.18 -5.21
N VAL A 195 -2.47 8.53 -3.99
CA VAL A 195 -2.47 9.90 -3.43
C VAL A 195 -1.40 10.08 -2.33
N MET A 196 -0.89 8.99 -1.74
CA MET A 196 0.26 8.97 -0.81
C MET A 196 1.39 8.12 -1.41
N ILE A 197 2.61 8.18 -0.87
CA ILE A 197 3.81 7.58 -1.48
C ILE A 197 4.25 6.30 -0.73
N PRO A 198 3.69 5.11 -1.04
CA PRO A 198 4.25 3.83 -0.63
C PRO A 198 5.46 3.47 -1.50
N THR A 199 6.40 2.69 -0.95
CA THR A 199 7.54 2.16 -1.74
C THR A 199 7.09 1.29 -2.91
N LEU A 200 5.91 0.68 -2.79
CA LEU A 200 5.36 -0.28 -3.75
C LEU A 200 4.07 0.27 -4.38
N ALA A 201 4.10 1.54 -4.78
CA ALA A 201 3.01 2.20 -5.51
C ALA A 201 2.81 1.58 -6.91
N SER A 202 1.62 1.75 -7.47
CA SER A 202 1.30 1.52 -8.88
C SER A 202 1.61 2.73 -9.79
N CYS A 203 1.83 3.90 -9.19
CA CYS A 203 2.41 5.08 -9.83
C CYS A 203 3.90 5.21 -9.49
N SER A 204 4.68 5.90 -10.33
CA SER A 204 6.06 6.21 -9.98
C SER A 204 6.12 7.26 -8.86
N PHE A 205 7.22 7.26 -8.10
CA PHE A 205 7.44 8.25 -7.04
C PHE A 205 7.34 9.69 -7.56
N ASP A 206 7.91 9.94 -8.74
CA ASP A 206 7.97 11.29 -9.31
C ASP A 206 6.60 11.80 -9.72
N GLU A 207 5.75 10.94 -10.32
CA GLU A 207 4.36 11.27 -10.66
C GLU A 207 3.54 11.65 -9.42
N ILE A 208 3.67 10.91 -8.33
CA ILE A 208 2.92 11.20 -7.09
C ILE A 208 3.37 12.53 -6.48
N MET A 209 4.69 12.80 -6.47
CA MET A 209 5.22 14.07 -5.96
C MET A 209 4.80 15.26 -6.81
N ASP A 210 4.77 15.12 -8.14
CA ASP A 210 4.43 16.21 -9.06
C ASP A 210 2.92 16.48 -9.13
N ALA A 211 2.08 15.52 -8.73
CA ALA A 211 0.63 15.69 -8.64
C ALA A 211 0.16 16.50 -7.41
N ALA A 212 1.05 16.81 -6.47
CA ALA A 212 0.70 17.59 -5.29
C ALA A 212 0.30 19.03 -5.66
N GLU A 213 -0.76 19.54 -5.02
CA GLU A 213 -1.23 20.90 -5.22
C GLU A 213 -0.92 21.80 -4.02
N GLY A 214 -0.63 23.07 -4.27
CA GLY A 214 -0.46 24.08 -3.23
C GLY A 214 0.68 23.76 -2.24
N ASP A 215 0.37 23.83 -0.95
CA ASP A 215 1.29 23.54 0.15
C ASP A 215 1.09 22.13 0.75
N GLN A 216 0.47 21.22 -0.02
CA GLN A 216 0.21 19.84 0.40
C GLN A 216 1.50 19.14 0.86
N VAL A 217 1.41 18.52 2.03
CA VAL A 217 2.52 17.81 2.65
C VAL A 217 2.52 16.36 2.20
N GLN A 218 3.67 15.87 1.75
CA GLN A 218 3.86 14.47 1.38
C GLN A 218 4.96 13.83 2.24
N TRP A 219 4.67 12.61 2.71
CA TRP A 219 5.60 11.74 3.42
C TRP A 219 5.82 10.46 2.62
N MET A 220 7.03 9.91 2.75
CA MET A 220 7.37 8.65 2.09
C MET A 220 7.28 7.50 3.09
N GLN A 221 6.54 6.45 2.74
CA GLN A 221 6.65 5.16 3.39
C GLN A 221 7.75 4.33 2.73
N LEU A 222 8.67 3.81 3.55
CA LEU A 222 9.81 3.01 3.15
C LEU A 222 9.68 1.54 3.57
N TYR A 223 9.78 0.64 2.60
CA TYR A 223 10.23 -0.74 2.83
C TYR A 223 11.73 -0.83 2.59
N VAL A 224 12.44 -1.46 3.53
CA VAL A 224 13.90 -1.54 3.47
C VAL A 224 14.31 -2.72 2.62
N ASN A 225 15.12 -2.46 1.60
CA ASN A 225 15.68 -3.52 0.75
C ASN A 225 16.90 -4.16 1.40
N LYS A 226 17.14 -5.45 1.13
CA LYS A 226 18.36 -6.17 1.56
C LYS A 226 19.62 -5.48 1.05
N ASP A 227 19.57 -4.97 -0.18
CA ASP A 227 20.58 -4.06 -0.68
C ASP A 227 20.34 -2.65 -0.12
N ARG A 228 21.19 -2.26 0.83
CA ARG A 228 21.12 -0.95 1.49
C ARG A 228 21.43 0.21 0.56
N GLU A 229 22.16 0.00 -0.54
CA GLU A 229 22.40 1.07 -1.52
C GLU A 229 21.14 1.41 -2.32
N ILE A 230 20.28 0.43 -2.62
CA ILE A 230 18.95 0.68 -3.21
C ILE A 230 18.13 1.54 -2.25
N THR A 231 18.07 1.14 -0.99
CA THR A 231 17.34 1.88 0.06
C THR A 231 17.85 3.32 0.18
N LYS A 232 19.17 3.51 0.22
CA LYS A 232 19.81 4.82 0.32
C LYS A 232 19.42 5.74 -0.84
N LYS A 233 19.45 5.23 -2.07
CA LYS A 233 19.05 6.00 -3.26
C LYS A 233 17.59 6.45 -3.18
N ILE A 234 16.69 5.55 -2.76
CA ILE A 234 15.27 5.86 -2.57
C ILE A 234 15.10 7.00 -1.55
N VAL A 235 15.72 6.88 -0.39
CA VAL A 235 15.62 7.88 0.70
C VAL A 235 16.17 9.24 0.25
N GLN A 236 17.34 9.27 -0.38
CA GLN A 236 17.98 10.51 -0.81
C GLN A 236 17.22 11.18 -1.96
N HIS A 237 16.62 10.39 -2.86
CA HIS A 237 15.75 10.91 -3.90
C HIS A 237 14.51 11.59 -3.31
N ALA A 238 13.84 10.92 -2.36
CA ALA A 238 12.67 11.47 -1.69
C ALA A 238 12.96 12.76 -0.91
N GLU A 239 14.09 12.80 -0.19
CA GLU A 239 14.56 14.02 0.47
C GLU A 239 14.83 15.15 -0.52
N SER A 240 15.48 14.84 -1.65
CA SER A 240 15.80 15.85 -2.69
C SER A 240 14.55 16.43 -3.36
N ARG A 241 13.47 15.66 -3.44
CA ARG A 241 12.16 16.07 -3.98
C ARG A 241 11.28 16.78 -2.95
N GLY A 242 11.74 16.87 -1.69
CA GLY A 242 11.09 17.68 -0.66
C GLY A 242 10.10 16.95 0.24
N CYS A 243 10.09 15.60 0.24
CA CYS A 243 9.32 14.83 1.22
C CYS A 243 9.64 15.29 2.65
N LYS A 244 8.60 15.37 3.49
CA LYS A 244 8.72 15.94 4.85
C LYS A 244 8.92 14.91 5.96
N GLY A 245 8.98 13.63 5.64
CA GLY A 245 9.11 12.56 6.62
C GLY A 245 9.34 11.20 5.98
N LEU A 246 10.07 10.35 6.70
CA LEU A 246 10.40 8.98 6.31
C LEU A 246 9.75 7.99 7.28
N PHE A 247 8.71 7.30 6.82
CA PHE A 247 7.97 6.30 7.57
C PHE A 247 8.51 4.90 7.25
N ILE A 248 9.40 4.38 8.08
CA ILE A 248 10.00 3.06 7.92
C ILE A 248 9.03 2.02 8.46
N THR A 249 8.49 1.17 7.60
CA THR A 249 7.55 0.10 8.00
C THR A 249 8.31 -1.07 8.61
N VAL A 250 7.96 -1.44 9.85
CA VAL A 250 8.65 -2.49 10.64
C VAL A 250 7.74 -3.67 11.01
N ASP A 251 6.46 -3.65 10.65
CA ASP A 251 5.48 -4.70 10.98
C ASP A 251 5.29 -5.76 9.88
N ALA A 252 6.02 -5.67 8.77
CA ALA A 252 5.94 -6.61 7.66
C ALA A 252 7.28 -7.24 7.22
N PRO A 253 8.14 -7.74 8.14
CA PRO A 253 9.33 -8.49 7.75
C PRO A 253 8.98 -9.80 7.01
N GLN A 254 7.77 -10.32 7.27
CA GLN A 254 7.11 -11.34 6.48
C GLN A 254 5.71 -10.86 6.17
N LEU A 255 5.21 -11.22 5.01
CA LEU A 255 3.87 -10.85 4.58
C LEU A 255 2.78 -11.60 5.36
N GLY A 256 1.75 -10.87 5.82
CA GLY A 256 0.57 -11.47 6.45
C GLY A 256 -0.29 -12.28 5.47
N ARG A 257 -0.96 -13.30 6.00
CA ARG A 257 -1.73 -14.26 5.20
C ARG A 257 -3.15 -13.75 4.95
N ARG A 258 -3.39 -13.15 3.80
CA ARG A 258 -4.69 -12.54 3.43
C ARG A 258 -5.56 -13.52 2.65
N GLU A 259 -6.40 -14.27 3.36
CA GLU A 259 -7.10 -15.41 2.75
C GLU A 259 -8.15 -15.05 1.69
N LYS A 260 -8.81 -13.88 1.79
CA LYS A 260 -9.75 -13.42 0.75
C LYS A 260 -9.04 -13.19 -0.58
N ASP A 261 -7.86 -12.57 -0.54
CA ASP A 261 -7.02 -12.34 -1.73
C ASP A 261 -6.54 -13.68 -2.31
N MET A 262 -6.07 -14.59 -1.46
CA MET A 262 -5.70 -15.96 -1.89
C MET A 262 -6.87 -16.68 -2.55
N ARG A 263 -8.09 -16.59 -1.99
CA ARG A 263 -9.32 -17.18 -2.55
C ARG A 263 -9.71 -16.56 -3.88
N SER A 264 -9.53 -15.25 -4.07
CA SER A 264 -9.88 -14.56 -5.32
C SER A 264 -9.09 -15.05 -6.54
N LYS A 265 -7.89 -15.60 -6.32
CA LYS A 265 -7.10 -16.26 -7.38
C LYS A 265 -7.65 -17.62 -7.82
N PHE A 266 -8.46 -18.30 -7.00
CA PHE A 266 -9.06 -19.60 -7.37
C PHE A 266 -10.24 -19.45 -8.34
N THR A 267 -10.84 -18.26 -8.43
CA THR A 267 -12.00 -18.00 -9.28
C THR A 267 -11.63 -17.48 -10.66
N ASP A 268 -10.36 -17.15 -10.92
CA ASP A 268 -9.89 -16.74 -12.25
C ASP A 268 -9.67 -18.00 -13.12
N VAL A 269 -10.70 -18.37 -13.87
CA VAL A 269 -10.88 -19.67 -14.55
C VAL A 269 -9.77 -19.98 -15.59
N GLY A 270 -8.97 -18.98 -15.99
CA GLY A 270 -7.84 -19.12 -16.91
C GLY A 270 -6.65 -19.93 -16.36
N SER A 271 -6.53 -20.14 -15.05
CA SER A 271 -5.39 -20.86 -14.46
C SER A 271 -5.39 -22.38 -14.72
N ASN A 272 -6.48 -22.93 -15.29
CA ASN A 272 -6.63 -24.36 -15.57
C ASN A 272 -6.37 -24.76 -17.03
N VAL A 273 -5.98 -23.82 -17.91
CA VAL A 273 -5.88 -24.10 -19.35
C VAL A 273 -4.57 -24.80 -19.74
N GLN A 274 -3.56 -24.86 -18.87
CA GLN A 274 -2.35 -25.67 -19.09
C GLN A 274 -2.23 -26.78 -18.02
N GLY A 275 -2.65 -27.99 -18.40
CA GLY A 275 -2.60 -29.16 -17.54
C GLY A 275 -1.19 -29.52 -17.06
N GLY A 276 -1.08 -29.94 -15.79
CA GLY A 276 0.01 -30.81 -15.32
C GLY A 276 0.81 -30.35 -14.11
N ALA A 277 0.72 -29.11 -13.63
CA ALA A 277 1.50 -28.65 -12.48
C ALA A 277 0.63 -28.11 -11.34
N ALA A 278 0.72 -28.73 -10.17
CA ALA A 278 0.08 -28.28 -8.93
C ALA A 278 0.24 -26.76 -8.78
N THR A 279 -0.88 -26.05 -8.64
CA THR A 279 -0.92 -24.61 -8.39
C THR A 279 -0.44 -24.32 -6.97
N ASP A 280 0.70 -23.62 -6.84
CA ASP A 280 1.14 -23.02 -5.58
C ASP A 280 0.21 -21.87 -5.23
N ASN A 281 -0.86 -22.21 -4.52
CA ASN A 281 -1.92 -21.32 -4.08
C ASN A 281 -1.72 -20.82 -2.65
N SER A 282 -0.49 -20.92 -2.14
CA SER A 282 -0.19 -20.52 -0.77
C SER A 282 -0.09 -19.00 -0.58
N GLN A 283 -0.04 -18.19 -1.67
CA GLN A 283 0.27 -16.75 -1.60
C GLN A 283 -0.55 -15.85 -2.57
N GLY A 284 -1.11 -14.75 -2.05
CA GLY A 284 -1.94 -13.74 -2.76
C GLY A 284 -1.17 -12.73 -3.62
N ALA A 285 -1.82 -11.64 -4.08
CA ALA A 285 -1.20 -10.57 -4.87
C ALA A 285 0.01 -9.93 -4.16
N ALA A 286 0.01 -9.98 -2.83
CA ALA A 286 1.12 -9.44 -2.04
C ALA A 286 2.40 -10.29 -2.02
N ARG A 287 2.45 -11.47 -2.66
CA ARG A 287 3.71 -12.24 -2.81
C ARG A 287 4.83 -11.40 -3.43
N ALA A 288 4.46 -10.52 -4.37
CA ALA A 288 5.40 -9.67 -5.08
C ALA A 288 6.17 -8.70 -4.17
N ILE A 289 5.59 -8.43 -3.00
CA ILE A 289 6.10 -7.49 -2.02
C ILE A 289 7.21 -8.13 -1.16
N SER A 290 7.21 -9.46 -0.98
CA SER A 290 8.01 -10.11 0.07
C SER A 290 9.51 -10.24 -0.26
N SER A 291 9.90 -10.35 -1.53
CA SER A 291 11.32 -10.48 -1.92
C SER A 291 12.08 -9.17 -1.79
N PHE A 292 11.37 -8.04 -1.90
CA PHE A 292 11.94 -6.70 -1.76
C PHE A 292 12.26 -6.36 -0.29
N ILE A 293 11.46 -6.85 0.66
CA ILE A 293 11.57 -6.46 2.07
C ILE A 293 12.66 -7.28 2.77
N ASP A 294 13.56 -6.59 3.46
CA ASP A 294 14.59 -7.21 4.29
C ASP A 294 14.04 -7.66 5.66
N PRO A 295 13.93 -8.98 5.93
CA PRO A 295 13.53 -9.47 7.25
C PRO A 295 14.62 -9.26 8.33
N GLY A 296 15.84 -8.89 7.94
CA GLY A 296 16.97 -8.62 8.82
C GLY A 296 17.03 -7.19 9.37
N LEU A 297 16.08 -6.33 9.02
CA LEU A 297 15.98 -4.97 9.56
C LEU A 297 15.88 -4.99 11.10
N SER A 298 16.66 -4.15 11.77
CA SER A 298 16.72 -4.13 13.22
C SER A 298 17.09 -2.75 13.78
N TRP A 299 17.03 -2.61 15.10
CA TRP A 299 17.41 -1.37 15.79
C TRP A 299 18.85 -0.91 15.53
N LYS A 300 19.76 -1.82 15.14
CA LYS A 300 21.15 -1.46 14.79
C LYS A 300 21.26 -0.64 13.51
N ASP A 301 20.21 -0.65 12.69
CA ASP A 301 20.15 0.05 11.41
C ASP A 301 19.73 1.54 11.59
N ILE A 302 19.17 1.93 12.75
CA ILE A 302 18.70 3.31 12.98
C ILE A 302 19.82 4.37 12.85
N PRO A 303 21.02 4.19 13.44
CA PRO A 303 22.12 5.13 13.24
C PRO A 303 22.53 5.29 11.77
N TRP A 304 22.38 4.24 10.96
CA TRP A 304 22.64 4.31 9.53
C TRP A 304 21.60 5.17 8.81
N PHE A 305 20.29 4.99 9.09
CA PHE A 305 19.25 5.86 8.55
C PHE A 305 19.47 7.33 8.91
N GLN A 306 19.80 7.62 10.17
CA GLN A 306 20.15 8.96 10.64
C GLN A 306 21.39 9.55 9.94
N SER A 307 22.28 8.70 9.43
CA SER A 307 23.48 9.14 8.70
C SER A 307 23.23 9.48 7.23
N ILE A 308 22.13 8.99 6.63
CA ILE A 308 21.86 9.15 5.18
C ILE A 308 20.78 10.17 4.85
N THR A 309 20.01 10.66 5.83
CA THR A 309 18.94 11.65 5.62
C THR A 309 18.78 12.60 6.81
N LYS A 310 18.18 13.78 6.56
CA LYS A 310 17.76 14.74 7.58
C LYS A 310 16.24 14.78 7.75
N MET A 311 15.48 14.03 6.95
CA MET A 311 14.04 13.89 7.14
C MET A 311 13.75 13.30 8.54
N PRO A 312 12.68 13.75 9.21
CA PRO A 312 12.15 13.07 10.39
C PRO A 312 11.93 11.57 10.11
N ILE A 313 12.46 10.71 10.97
CA ILE A 313 12.31 9.26 10.89
C ILE A 313 11.18 8.82 11.81
N ILE A 314 10.26 8.04 11.26
CA ILE A 314 9.08 7.52 11.95
C ILE A 314 9.06 6.00 11.77
N LEU A 315 8.97 5.26 12.87
CA LEU A 315 8.82 3.81 12.80
C LEU A 315 7.33 3.44 12.73
N LYS A 316 6.88 2.98 11.57
CA LYS A 316 5.48 2.58 11.32
C LYS A 316 5.31 1.09 11.61
N GLY A 317 4.36 0.75 12.49
CA GLY A 317 4.07 -0.65 12.82
C GLY A 317 4.49 -1.06 14.24
N VAL A 318 4.70 -0.09 15.13
CA VAL A 318 5.02 -0.34 16.54
C VAL A 318 3.76 -0.82 17.26
N GLN A 319 3.86 -1.90 18.04
CA GLN A 319 2.67 -2.58 18.60
C GLN A 319 2.71 -2.73 20.13
N ARG A 320 3.73 -2.17 20.79
CA ARG A 320 3.90 -2.28 22.25
C ARG A 320 4.74 -1.15 22.84
N VAL A 321 4.60 -0.92 24.14
CA VAL A 321 5.24 0.18 24.88
C VAL A 321 6.77 0.13 24.83
N GLU A 322 7.34 -1.06 24.93
CA GLU A 322 8.80 -1.27 25.00
C GLU A 322 9.51 -0.77 23.75
N ASP A 323 8.90 -0.93 22.59
CA ASP A 323 9.46 -0.48 21.33
C ASP A 323 9.28 1.03 21.13
N VAL A 324 8.27 1.66 21.75
CA VAL A 324 8.16 3.14 21.82
C VAL A 324 9.27 3.72 22.69
N ILE A 325 9.52 3.12 23.86
CA ILE A 325 10.64 3.50 24.74
C ILE A 325 11.95 3.43 23.95
N ARG A 326 12.16 2.34 23.22
CA ARG A 326 13.36 2.14 22.41
C ARG A 326 13.47 3.13 21.25
N ALA A 327 12.36 3.52 20.64
CA ALA A 327 12.32 4.57 19.63
C ALA A 327 12.78 5.92 20.20
N VAL A 328 12.29 6.30 21.39
CA VAL A 328 12.72 7.52 22.10
C VAL A 328 14.22 7.48 22.39
N GLU A 329 14.73 6.34 22.86
CA GLU A 329 16.16 6.14 23.15
C GLU A 329 17.04 6.18 21.89
N ALA A 330 16.53 5.66 20.77
CA ALA A 330 17.21 5.69 19.47
C ALA A 330 17.19 7.07 18.80
N GLY A 331 16.38 8.02 19.30
CA GLY A 331 16.31 9.38 18.79
C GLY A 331 15.60 9.53 17.45
N VAL A 332 14.63 8.66 17.15
CA VAL A 332 13.71 8.87 16.02
C VAL A 332 12.60 9.87 16.41
N GLN A 333 11.99 10.54 15.44
CA GLN A 333 11.07 11.66 15.67
C GLN A 333 9.64 11.19 15.98
N GLY A 334 9.28 9.98 15.56
CA GLY A 334 7.96 9.44 15.84
C GLY A 334 7.83 7.94 15.71
N VAL A 335 6.66 7.45 16.09
CA VAL A 335 6.20 6.10 15.77
C VAL A 335 4.75 6.14 15.31
N VAL A 336 4.34 5.17 14.49
CA VAL A 336 2.92 4.87 14.26
C VAL A 336 2.58 3.59 15.00
N LEU A 337 1.67 3.71 15.99
CA LEU A 337 1.06 2.58 16.66
C LEU A 337 0.08 1.92 15.69
N SER A 338 0.56 0.86 15.05
CA SER A 338 -0.06 0.26 13.87
C SER A 338 0.22 -1.23 13.84
N ASN A 339 -0.75 -1.99 13.35
CA ASN A 339 -0.62 -3.41 13.02
C ASN A 339 -0.95 -3.63 11.53
N HIS A 340 -0.60 -2.63 10.70
CA HIS A 340 -0.83 -2.63 9.27
C HIS A 340 -2.32 -2.72 8.88
N GLY A 341 -3.21 -2.14 9.68
CA GLY A 341 -4.66 -2.26 9.50
C GLY A 341 -5.17 -3.70 9.71
N GLY A 342 -4.47 -4.51 10.51
CA GLY A 342 -4.80 -5.91 10.75
C GLY A 342 -4.44 -6.84 9.59
N ARG A 343 -3.52 -6.43 8.72
CA ARG A 343 -3.07 -7.20 7.53
C ARG A 343 -1.85 -8.07 7.79
N GLN A 344 -1.30 -8.02 9.00
CA GLN A 344 -0.03 -8.65 9.37
C GLN A 344 -0.23 -9.72 10.46
N LEU A 345 0.09 -9.44 11.73
CA LEU A 345 -0.12 -10.38 12.82
C LEU A 345 -1.56 -10.29 13.32
N ASP A 346 -2.36 -11.35 13.17
CA ASP A 346 -3.67 -11.43 13.82
C ASP A 346 -3.52 -11.62 15.34
N PHE A 347 -4.50 -11.14 16.11
CA PHE A 347 -4.41 -10.90 17.56
C PHE A 347 -3.41 -9.82 18.02
N ALA A 348 -2.80 -9.07 17.11
CA ALA A 348 -2.20 -7.79 17.47
C ALA A 348 -3.27 -6.84 18.03
N ARG A 349 -2.92 -6.08 19.08
CA ARG A 349 -3.85 -5.15 19.73
C ARG A 349 -4.10 -3.91 18.88
N SER A 350 -5.23 -3.24 19.14
CA SER A 350 -5.56 -1.99 18.46
C SER A 350 -4.57 -0.89 18.83
N GLY A 351 -4.18 -0.07 17.84
CA GLY A 351 -3.26 1.05 18.05
C GLY A 351 -3.75 2.05 19.12
N VAL A 352 -5.07 2.25 19.25
CA VAL A 352 -5.64 3.14 20.30
C VAL A 352 -5.53 2.55 21.70
N GLU A 353 -5.61 1.22 21.85
CA GLU A 353 -5.39 0.57 23.15
C GLU A 353 -3.92 0.63 23.55
N VAL A 354 -3.01 0.42 22.59
CA VAL A 354 -1.58 0.59 22.82
C VAL A 354 -1.26 2.06 23.15
N LEU A 355 -1.89 3.03 22.49
CA LEU A 355 -1.74 4.45 22.80
C LEU A 355 -2.11 4.74 24.26
N ALA A 356 -3.23 4.18 24.73
CA ALA A 356 -3.68 4.34 26.11
C ALA A 356 -2.68 3.80 27.15
N GLU A 357 -1.85 2.82 26.78
CA GLU A 357 -0.78 2.27 27.63
C GLU A 357 0.53 3.04 27.52
N VAL A 358 0.89 3.47 26.31
CA VAL A 358 2.13 4.19 26.02
C VAL A 358 2.16 5.54 26.74
N MET A 359 1.08 6.31 26.64
CA MET A 359 1.10 7.71 27.08
C MET A 359 1.29 7.88 28.60
N PRO A 360 0.66 7.08 29.49
CA PRO A 360 1.00 7.09 30.91
C PRO A 360 2.48 6.80 31.18
N VAL A 361 3.06 5.80 30.52
CA VAL A 361 4.48 5.42 30.70
C VAL A 361 5.43 6.51 30.24
N LEU A 362 5.12 7.20 29.14
CA LEU A 362 5.91 8.34 28.68
C LEU A 362 5.83 9.52 29.66
N ARG A 363 4.63 9.84 30.17
CA ARG A 363 4.43 10.91 31.17
C ARG A 363 5.15 10.63 32.48
N GLU A 364 5.11 9.39 32.98
CA GLU A 364 5.86 8.99 34.18
C GLU A 364 7.38 9.19 34.03
N ARG A 365 7.88 9.13 32.80
CA ARG A 365 9.29 9.35 32.46
C ARG A 365 9.59 10.80 32.06
N ASN A 366 8.57 11.67 31.93
CA ASN A 366 8.67 13.01 31.34
C ASN A 366 9.21 12.97 29.90
N TRP A 367 8.77 12.00 29.10
CA TRP A 367 9.21 11.73 27.72
C TRP A 367 8.11 11.94 26.68
N GLU A 368 6.91 12.38 27.08
CA GLU A 368 5.77 12.59 26.19
C GLU A 368 6.03 13.59 25.06
N ASP A 369 6.87 14.60 25.30
CA ASP A 369 7.23 15.61 24.29
C ASP A 369 8.51 15.26 23.51
N ARG A 370 9.11 14.09 23.79
CA ARG A 370 10.35 13.66 23.12
C ARG A 370 10.11 12.93 21.81
N ILE A 371 8.88 12.53 21.53
CA ILE A 371 8.51 11.74 20.36
C ILE A 371 7.06 12.02 19.97
N GLU A 372 6.77 12.10 18.68
CA GLU A 372 5.40 12.17 18.18
C GLU A 372 4.81 10.76 18.05
N ILE A 373 3.61 10.54 18.61
CA ILE A 373 2.91 9.25 18.53
C ILE A 373 1.74 9.35 17.57
N TYR A 374 1.78 8.60 16.48
CA TYR A 374 0.68 8.48 15.52
C TYR A 374 -0.08 7.18 15.75
N VAL A 375 -1.32 7.10 15.28
CA VAL A 375 -2.13 5.87 15.32
C VAL A 375 -2.81 5.68 13.98
N ASP A 376 -2.85 4.45 13.47
CA ASP A 376 -3.71 4.10 12.32
C ASP A 376 -4.51 2.82 12.62
N GLY A 377 -5.40 2.46 11.69
CA GLY A 377 -6.19 1.23 11.75
C GLY A 377 -7.57 1.42 12.36
N GLY A 378 -8.61 1.09 11.59
CA GLY A 378 -10.00 1.09 12.07
C GLY A 378 -10.62 2.47 12.36
N VAL A 379 -9.91 3.57 12.10
CA VAL A 379 -10.44 4.93 12.19
C VAL A 379 -11.48 5.14 11.08
N ARG A 380 -12.73 5.46 11.44
CA ARG A 380 -13.83 5.63 10.47
C ARG A 380 -14.72 6.84 10.74
N ARG A 381 -14.61 7.46 11.91
CA ARG A 381 -15.36 8.65 12.31
C ARG A 381 -14.44 9.71 12.89
N ALA A 382 -14.84 10.98 12.79
CA ALA A 382 -14.15 12.09 13.44
C ALA A 382 -14.00 11.89 14.97
N THR A 383 -14.98 11.24 15.60
CA THR A 383 -14.91 10.88 17.02
C THR A 383 -13.79 9.90 17.35
N ASP A 384 -13.37 9.04 16.41
CA ASP A 384 -12.26 8.11 16.61
C ASP A 384 -10.94 8.90 16.65
N ILE A 385 -10.79 9.84 15.71
CA ILE A 385 -9.66 10.77 15.67
C ILE A 385 -9.58 11.55 16.98
N ILE A 386 -10.68 12.18 17.42
CA ILE A 386 -10.70 12.95 18.66
C ILE A 386 -10.30 12.09 19.88
N LYS A 387 -10.74 10.82 19.95
CA LYS A 387 -10.35 9.92 21.05
C LYS A 387 -8.84 9.69 21.08
N ALA A 388 -8.23 9.44 19.93
CA ALA A 388 -6.78 9.23 19.84
C ALA A 388 -5.99 10.51 20.23
N LEU A 389 -6.42 11.68 19.75
CA LEU A 389 -5.78 12.96 20.11
C LEU A 389 -5.87 13.23 21.62
N VAL A 390 -7.01 12.98 22.25
CA VAL A 390 -7.19 13.19 23.69
C VAL A 390 -6.31 12.26 24.53
N PHE A 391 -5.99 11.06 24.03
CA PHE A 391 -5.02 10.19 24.70
C PHE A 391 -3.58 10.68 24.57
N GLY A 392 -3.30 11.52 23.58
CA GLY A 392 -1.99 12.14 23.34
C GLY A 392 -1.35 11.73 22.02
N GLY A 393 -2.14 11.20 21.07
CA GLY A 393 -1.68 11.02 19.70
C GLY A 393 -1.51 12.36 18.98
N GLN A 394 -0.52 12.45 18.11
CA GLN A 394 -0.23 13.63 17.28
C GLN A 394 -1.12 13.72 16.03
N GLY A 395 -1.48 12.57 15.46
CA GLY A 395 -2.31 12.47 14.25
C GLY A 395 -2.80 11.05 14.01
N CYS A 396 -3.88 10.93 13.23
CA CYS A 396 -4.48 9.65 12.87
C CYS A 396 -4.34 9.33 11.38
N GLY A 397 -3.89 8.12 11.05
CA GLY A 397 -3.74 7.61 9.68
C GLY A 397 -4.86 6.71 9.20
#